data_AF-A0A2G3LJP1-F1
#
_entry.id   AF-A0A2G3LJP1-F1
#
_cell.length_a   1.000
_cell.length_b   1.000
_cell.length_c   1.000
_cell.angle_alpha   90.00
_cell.angle_beta   90.00
_cell.angle_gamma   90.00
#
_symmetry.space_group_name_H-M   'P 1'
#
loop_
_entity.id
_entity.type
_entity.pdbx_description
1 polymer ?
#
loop_
_entity_poly.entity_id
_entity_poly.type
_entity_poly.pdbx_seq_one_letter_code
_entity_poly.pdbx_strand_id
1 'polypeptide(L)'
;MTERDRKYDIQIGDETWIEFISIDGRYDQAIDIDALLDGLWPLICRLETHCDAGCCGIDAFDFTCESIDTALLELDRAPLHAACAQARSAVAAAASDIFISNTMNHIADKRVFLQLLEHLERCTAAPETGQPASQPR
;
A
#
# COMPACT_ATOMS: atom_id res chain seq x y z
N MET A 1 3.75 -8.72 26.96
CA MET A 1 3.49 -8.36 25.56
C MET A 1 2.09 -8.81 25.27
N THR A 2 1.11 -7.91 25.25
CA THR A 2 -0.25 -8.27 24.84
C THR A 2 -0.21 -8.45 23.34
N GLU A 3 -0.39 -9.69 22.86
CA GLU A 3 -0.80 -9.96 21.49
C GLU A 3 -2.02 -9.07 21.20
N ARG A 4 -1.78 -7.93 20.55
CA ARG A 4 -2.88 -7.20 19.92
C ARG A 4 -3.32 -8.09 18.79
N ASP A 5 -4.61 -8.39 18.74
CA ASP A 5 -5.26 -9.07 17.63
C ASP A 5 -5.06 -8.16 16.40
N ARG A 6 -3.97 -8.36 15.65
CA ARG A 6 -3.57 -7.58 14.45
C ARG A 6 -4.46 -7.86 13.25
N LYS A 7 -5.70 -8.26 13.50
CA LYS A 7 -6.63 -8.90 12.56
C LYS A 7 -7.02 -8.00 11.38
N TYR A 8 -6.59 -6.74 11.38
CA TYR A 8 -6.86 -5.76 10.34
C TYR A 8 -5.64 -4.86 10.03
N ASP A 9 -4.47 -5.17 10.61
CA ASP A 9 -3.25 -4.43 10.34
C ASP A 9 -2.68 -4.87 8.99
N ILE A 10 -2.13 -3.95 8.22
CA ILE A 10 -1.53 -4.28 6.92
C ILE A 10 -0.05 -4.58 7.12
N GLN A 11 0.39 -5.79 6.76
CA GLN A 11 1.80 -6.14 6.81
C GLN A 11 2.59 -5.44 5.70
N ILE A 12 3.67 -4.75 6.06
CA ILE A 12 4.54 -4.03 5.10
C ILE A 12 6.02 -4.43 5.20
N GLY A 13 6.35 -5.38 6.09
CA GLY A 13 7.66 -5.98 6.28
C GLY A 13 7.60 -7.13 7.29
N ASP A 14 8.74 -7.76 7.58
CA ASP A 14 8.80 -8.91 8.51
C ASP A 14 8.22 -8.58 9.90
N GLU A 15 8.55 -7.40 10.43
CA GLU A 15 8.11 -6.94 11.75
C GLU A 15 7.41 -5.56 11.69
N THR A 16 7.08 -5.08 10.49
CA THR A 16 6.50 -3.74 10.29
C THR A 16 5.07 -3.83 9.77
N TRP A 17 4.17 -3.10 10.42
CA TRP A 17 2.72 -3.16 10.21
C TRP A 17 2.14 -1.75 10.19
N ILE A 18 1.15 -1.52 9.33
CA ILE A 18 0.30 -0.33 9.39
C ILE A 18 -0.85 -0.68 10.33
N GLU A 19 -0.91 0.00 11.47
CA GLU A 19 -1.95 -0.26 12.48
C GLU A 19 -3.33 0.11 11.94
N PHE A 20 -4.29 -0.78 12.18
CA PHE A 20 -5.70 -0.52 11.93
C PHE A 20 -6.20 0.64 12.78
N ILE A 21 -6.96 1.53 12.16
CA ILE A 21 -7.62 2.64 12.82
C ILE A 21 -9.11 2.37 12.80
N SER A 22 -9.72 2.28 13.98
CA SER A 22 -11.17 2.08 14.10
C SER A 22 -11.96 3.18 13.39
N ILE A 23 -12.88 2.75 12.54
CA ILE A 23 -13.83 3.60 11.80
C ILE A 23 -15.26 3.43 12.31
N ASP A 24 -15.42 2.91 13.53
CA ASP A 24 -16.73 2.67 14.14
C ASP A 24 -17.61 3.94 14.09
N GLY A 25 -18.83 3.78 13.58
CA GLY A 25 -19.77 4.89 13.39
C GLY A 25 -19.45 5.86 12.23
N ARG A 26 -18.47 5.55 11.37
CA ARG A 26 -18.08 6.39 10.21
C ARG A 26 -18.19 5.69 8.86
N TYR A 27 -18.73 4.47 8.82
CA TYR A 27 -18.83 3.65 7.60
C TYR A 27 -19.64 4.31 6.47
N ASP A 28 -20.66 5.11 6.80
CA ASP A 28 -21.51 5.83 5.84
C ASP A 28 -20.79 7.00 5.13
N GLN A 29 -19.63 7.39 5.62
CA GLN A 29 -18.80 8.47 5.06
C GLN A 29 -17.76 7.96 4.06
N ALA A 30 -17.71 6.63 3.85
CA ALA A 30 -16.76 6.01 2.95
C ALA A 30 -16.98 6.45 1.51
N ILE A 31 -15.92 6.92 0.86
CA ILE A 31 -15.93 7.21 -0.57
C ILE A 31 -15.03 6.22 -1.30
N ASP A 32 -15.40 5.92 -2.55
CA ASP A 32 -14.60 5.06 -3.41
C ASP A 32 -13.23 5.69 -3.69
N ILE A 33 -12.17 4.90 -3.50
CA ILE A 33 -10.77 5.29 -3.75
C ILE A 33 -10.22 4.68 -5.02
N ASP A 34 -10.92 3.75 -5.67
CA ASP A 34 -10.38 2.95 -6.76
C ASP A 34 -9.93 3.82 -7.95
N ALA A 35 -10.68 4.88 -8.24
CA ALA A 35 -10.32 5.87 -9.27
C ALA A 35 -9.04 6.66 -8.92
N LEU A 36 -8.71 6.82 -7.63
CA LEU A 36 -7.48 7.49 -7.18
C LEU A 36 -6.26 6.59 -7.25
N LEU A 37 -6.47 5.26 -7.36
CA LEU A 37 -5.43 4.24 -7.44
C LEU A 37 -5.19 3.73 -8.86
N ASP A 38 -5.83 4.31 -9.88
CA ASP A 38 -5.82 3.81 -11.27
C ASP A 38 -4.42 3.52 -11.82
N GLY A 39 -3.47 4.42 -11.59
CA GLY A 39 -2.08 4.25 -12.01
C GLY A 39 -1.27 3.19 -11.24
N LEU A 40 -1.82 2.65 -10.15
CA LEU A 40 -1.18 1.65 -9.29
C LEU A 40 -1.70 0.23 -9.51
N TRP A 41 -2.81 0.05 -10.23
CA TRP A 41 -3.37 -1.28 -10.49
C TRP A 41 -2.38 -2.30 -11.07
N PRO A 42 -1.49 -1.95 -12.02
CA PRO A 42 -0.49 -2.90 -12.51
C PRO A 42 0.41 -3.45 -11.40
N LEU A 43 0.72 -2.65 -10.38
CA LEU A 43 1.49 -3.09 -9.22
C LEU A 43 0.59 -3.88 -8.26
N ILE A 44 -0.55 -3.33 -7.85
CA ILE A 44 -1.44 -3.95 -6.86
C ILE A 44 -1.88 -5.35 -7.29
N CYS A 45 -2.26 -5.54 -8.57
CA CYS A 45 -2.63 -6.86 -9.10
C CYS A 45 -1.48 -7.88 -9.09
N ARG A 46 -0.22 -7.44 -9.08
CA ARG A 46 0.95 -8.33 -8.95
C ARG A 46 1.28 -8.68 -7.51
N LEU A 47 0.85 -7.85 -6.55
CA LEU A 47 1.00 -8.10 -5.12
C LEU A 47 -0.09 -9.03 -4.59
N GLU A 48 -1.18 -9.24 -5.35
CA GLU A 48 -2.20 -10.23 -5.03
C GLU A 48 -1.58 -11.64 -5.05
N THR A 49 -1.74 -12.35 -3.94
CA THR A 49 -1.11 -13.65 -3.72
C THR A 49 -2.03 -14.79 -4.19
N HIS A 50 -2.14 -15.87 -3.42
CA HIS A 50 -2.96 -17.03 -3.78
C HIS A 50 -4.43 -16.90 -3.32
N CYS A 51 -4.74 -15.95 -2.44
CA CYS A 51 -6.12 -15.66 -2.07
C CYS A 51 -6.65 -14.51 -2.94
N ASP A 52 -7.87 -14.65 -3.43
CA ASP A 52 -8.59 -13.58 -4.14
C ASP A 52 -9.01 -12.49 -3.14
N ALA A 53 -8.85 -11.22 -3.53
CA ALA A 53 -9.24 -10.07 -2.72
C ALA A 53 -10.73 -10.10 -2.30
N GLY A 54 -11.60 -10.73 -3.07
CA GLY A 54 -13.00 -10.92 -2.70
C GLY A 54 -13.21 -11.80 -1.46
N CYS A 55 -12.25 -12.66 -1.13
CA CYS A 55 -12.30 -13.56 0.04
C CYS A 55 -11.44 -13.06 1.21
N CYS A 56 -10.20 -12.66 0.95
CA CYS A 56 -9.25 -12.23 1.98
C CYS A 56 -9.13 -10.72 2.12
N GLY A 57 -9.80 -9.93 1.27
CA GLY A 57 -9.70 -8.47 1.32
C GLY A 57 -8.25 -8.00 1.13
N ILE A 58 -7.82 -7.06 1.98
CA ILE A 58 -6.46 -6.53 1.97
C ILE A 58 -5.40 -7.59 2.31
N ASP A 59 -5.76 -8.65 3.05
CA ASP A 59 -4.85 -9.74 3.41
C ASP A 59 -4.52 -10.66 2.22
N ALA A 60 -5.20 -10.49 1.08
CA ALA A 60 -4.85 -11.15 -0.17
C ALA A 60 -3.53 -10.63 -0.75
N PHE A 61 -3.11 -9.43 -0.37
CA PHE A 61 -1.99 -8.72 -0.99
C PHE A 61 -0.77 -8.74 -0.09
N ASP A 62 0.40 -8.93 -0.69
CA ASP A 62 1.69 -8.79 -0.02
C ASP A 62 2.32 -7.43 -0.33
N PHE A 63 2.22 -6.50 0.63
CA PHE A 63 2.80 -5.16 0.51
C PHE A 63 4.24 -5.06 1.02
N THR A 64 4.95 -6.16 1.26
CA THR A 64 6.37 -6.09 1.66
C THR A 64 7.23 -5.47 0.54
N CYS A 65 8.32 -4.76 0.91
CA CYS A 65 9.22 -4.23 -0.11
C CYS A 65 9.84 -5.35 -0.99
N GLU A 66 9.97 -6.58 -0.49
CA GLU A 66 10.49 -7.71 -1.27
C GLU A 66 9.52 -8.10 -2.41
N SER A 67 8.23 -8.24 -2.08
CA SER A 67 7.20 -8.53 -3.08
C SER A 67 7.02 -7.38 -4.07
N ILE A 68 7.13 -6.12 -3.60
CA ILE A 68 7.16 -4.95 -4.48
C ILE A 68 8.38 -4.97 -5.40
N ASP A 69 9.58 -5.24 -4.90
CA ASP A 69 10.79 -5.30 -5.73
C ASP A 69 10.69 -6.42 -6.79
N THR A 70 10.14 -7.56 -6.40
CA THR A 70 9.85 -8.68 -7.30
C THR A 70 8.86 -8.29 -8.40
N ALA A 71 7.76 -7.60 -8.06
CA ALA A 71 6.80 -7.10 -9.04
C ALA A 71 7.43 -6.08 -10.00
N LEU A 72 8.36 -5.26 -9.50
CA LEU A 72 9.09 -4.26 -10.29
C LEU A 72 10.13 -4.86 -11.25
N LEU A 73 10.41 -6.17 -11.20
CA LEU A 73 11.21 -6.84 -12.23
C LEU A 73 10.52 -6.86 -13.61
N GLU A 74 9.19 -6.76 -13.62
CA GLU A 74 8.36 -6.79 -14.83
C GLU A 74 7.62 -5.48 -15.09
N LEU A 75 7.78 -4.48 -14.21
CA LEU A 75 7.07 -3.20 -14.28
C LEU A 75 8.04 -2.01 -14.25
N ASP A 76 7.68 -0.93 -14.93
CA ASP A 76 8.49 0.28 -14.92
C ASP A 76 8.37 1.02 -13.58
N ARG A 77 9.49 1.12 -12.87
CA ARG A 77 9.57 1.76 -11.54
C ARG A 77 9.21 3.24 -11.55
N ALA A 78 9.69 4.00 -12.53
CA ALA A 78 9.50 5.45 -12.61
C ALA A 78 8.01 5.89 -12.69
N PRO A 79 7.18 5.36 -13.63
CA PRO A 79 5.76 5.71 -13.67
C PRO A 79 5.00 5.24 -12.44
N LEU A 80 5.34 4.08 -11.85
CA LEU A 80 4.71 3.59 -10.62
C LEU A 80 5.03 4.49 -9.42
N HIS A 81 6.29 4.90 -9.26
CA HIS A 81 6.68 5.82 -8.19
C HIS A 81 5.95 7.17 -8.32
N ALA A 82 5.86 7.71 -9.55
CA ALA A 82 5.08 8.91 -9.81
C ALA A 82 3.58 8.71 -9.54
N ALA A 83 3.03 7.53 -9.83
CA ALA A 83 1.64 7.19 -9.52
C ALA A 83 1.40 7.13 -8.00
N CYS A 84 2.35 6.60 -7.21
CA CYS A 84 2.26 6.60 -5.75
C CYS A 84 2.15 8.03 -5.20
N ALA A 85 3.04 8.93 -5.63
CA ALA A 85 3.04 10.33 -5.19
C ALA A 85 1.75 11.07 -5.59
N GLN A 86 1.23 10.80 -6.79
CA GLN A 86 -0.04 11.36 -7.28
C GLN A 86 -1.23 10.86 -6.46
N ALA A 87 -1.34 9.54 -6.27
CA ALA A 87 -2.40 8.93 -5.45
C ALA A 87 -2.36 9.45 -4.01
N ARG A 88 -1.17 9.53 -3.40
CA ARG A 88 -1.00 10.09 -2.05
C ARG A 88 -1.48 11.53 -1.95
N SER A 89 -1.12 12.36 -2.92
CA SER A 89 -1.56 13.75 -2.98
C SER A 89 -3.08 13.87 -3.17
N ALA A 90 -3.67 13.03 -4.02
CA ALA A 90 -5.11 13.00 -4.26
C ALA A 90 -5.90 12.57 -3.02
N VAL A 91 -5.45 11.51 -2.33
CA VAL A 91 -6.04 11.05 -1.07
C VAL A 91 -5.89 12.12 0.02
N ALA A 92 -4.72 12.76 0.12
CA ALA A 92 -4.50 13.84 1.08
C ALA A 92 -5.44 15.04 0.84
N ALA A 93 -5.70 15.39 -0.42
CA ALA A 93 -6.58 16.50 -0.80
C ALA A 93 -8.09 16.17 -0.73
N ALA A 94 -8.45 14.89 -0.77
CA ALA A 94 -9.83 14.46 -0.69
C ALA A 94 -10.46 14.84 0.67
N ALA A 95 -11.73 15.28 0.61
CA ALA A 95 -12.46 15.82 1.76
C ALA A 95 -12.96 14.74 2.73
N SER A 96 -13.04 13.47 2.31
CA SER A 96 -13.40 12.37 3.19
C SER A 96 -12.20 11.87 3.97
N ASP A 97 -12.46 11.40 5.19
CA ASP A 97 -11.50 10.71 6.05
C ASP A 97 -11.66 9.19 6.02
N ILE A 98 -12.69 8.66 5.34
CA ILE A 98 -12.92 7.21 5.19
C ILE A 98 -12.97 6.86 3.71
N PHE A 99 -12.22 5.84 3.34
CA PHE A 99 -12.15 5.35 1.97
C PHE A 99 -12.48 3.88 1.90
N ILE A 100 -13.12 3.49 0.80
CA ILE A 100 -13.37 2.10 0.44
C ILE A 100 -12.75 1.82 -0.92
N SER A 101 -12.00 0.73 -1.02
CA SER A 101 -11.60 0.12 -2.28
C SER A 101 -12.48 -1.08 -2.53
N ASN A 102 -13.26 -1.06 -3.61
CA ASN A 102 -14.07 -2.20 -3.99
C ASN A 102 -13.17 -3.31 -4.54
N THR A 103 -12.12 -2.94 -5.27
CA THR A 103 -11.15 -3.86 -5.87
C THR A 103 -10.33 -4.62 -4.82
N MET A 104 -9.81 -3.92 -3.81
CA MET A 104 -9.08 -4.56 -2.71
C MET A 104 -10.00 -5.08 -1.59
N ASN A 105 -11.32 -4.88 -1.73
CA ASN A 105 -12.33 -5.23 -0.73
C ASN A 105 -11.92 -4.79 0.68
N HIS A 106 -11.56 -3.50 0.79
CA HIS A 106 -11.00 -2.93 2.02
C HIS A 106 -11.57 -1.53 2.29
N ILE A 107 -11.95 -1.28 3.54
CA ILE A 107 -12.43 0.01 4.02
C ILE A 107 -11.57 0.44 5.21
N ALA A 108 -11.05 1.67 5.15
CA ALA A 108 -10.16 2.18 6.19
C ALA A 108 -10.17 3.71 6.31
N ASP A 109 -9.63 4.18 7.43
CA ASP A 109 -9.34 5.59 7.65
C ASP A 109 -8.28 6.07 6.64
N LYS A 110 -8.42 7.32 6.20
CA LYS A 110 -7.51 8.02 5.30
C LYS A 110 -6.05 7.85 5.69
N ARG A 111 -5.75 7.87 6.99
CA ARG A 111 -4.38 7.71 7.50
C ARG A 111 -3.79 6.34 7.19
N VAL A 112 -4.61 5.29 7.11
CA VAL A 112 -4.16 3.93 6.74
C VAL A 112 -3.75 3.92 5.27
N PHE A 113 -4.60 4.45 4.38
CA PHE A 113 -4.27 4.56 2.95
C PHE A 113 -3.06 5.45 2.68
N LEU A 114 -2.92 6.58 3.41
CA LEU A 114 -1.76 7.45 3.27
C LEU A 114 -0.46 6.76 3.69
N GLN A 115 -0.46 6.00 4.79
CA GLN A 115 0.69 5.20 5.21
C GLN A 115 1.02 4.10 4.20
N LEU A 116 0.02 3.45 3.63
CA LEU A 116 0.21 2.44 2.59
C LEU A 116 0.84 3.07 1.34
N LEU A 117 0.31 4.20 0.87
CA LEU A 117 0.83 4.90 -0.31
C LEU A 117 2.25 5.46 -0.08
N GLU A 118 2.55 5.98 1.10
CA GLU A 118 3.90 6.40 1.48
C GLU A 118 4.87 5.21 1.49
N HIS A 119 4.44 4.06 2.00
CA HIS A 119 5.24 2.84 1.97
C HIS A 119 5.49 2.36 0.54
N LEU A 120 4.48 2.35 -0.33
CA LEU A 120 4.62 2.02 -1.75
C LEU A 120 5.56 3.02 -2.45
N GLU A 121 5.41 4.32 -2.21
CA GLU A 121 6.29 5.37 -2.73
C GLU A 121 7.75 5.11 -2.33
N ARG A 122 7.99 4.74 -1.07
CA ARG A 122 9.33 4.40 -0.56
C ARG A 122 9.91 3.13 -1.17
N CYS A 123 9.15 2.03 -1.28
CA CYS A 123 9.67 0.79 -1.88
C CYS A 123 9.86 0.92 -3.41
N THR A 124 9.08 1.78 -4.07
CA THR A 124 9.20 2.08 -5.51
C THR A 124 10.24 3.15 -5.81
N ALA A 125 10.78 3.86 -4.82
CA ALA A 125 11.90 4.75 -5.04
C ALA A 125 13.07 3.97 -5.66
N ALA A 126 13.82 4.60 -6.57
CA ALA A 126 15.00 3.94 -7.14
C ALA A 126 15.98 3.60 -6.00
N PRO A 127 16.63 2.43 -6.01
CA PRO A 127 17.74 2.19 -5.10
C PRO A 127 18.77 3.30 -5.34
N GLU A 128 19.14 4.02 -4.28
CA GLU A 128 20.17 5.04 -4.36
C GLU A 128 21.41 4.40 -4.97
N THR A 129 21.68 4.72 -6.24
CA THR A 129 22.86 4.23 -6.95
C THR A 129 24.02 5.06 -6.41
N GLY A 130 24.50 4.72 -5.22
CA GLY A 130 25.21 5.70 -4.40
C GLY A 130 25.96 5.17 -3.19
N GLN A 131 26.48 3.94 -3.23
CA GLN A 131 27.65 3.64 -2.40
C GLN A 131 28.66 2.83 -3.21
N PRO A 132 29.79 3.43 -3.63
CA PRO A 132 30.88 2.65 -4.20
C PRO A 132 31.34 1.66 -3.14
N ALA A 133 31.34 0.38 -3.50
CA ALA A 133 32.02 -0.65 -2.74
C ALA A 133 33.46 -0.18 -2.50
N SER A 134 33.79 0.19 -1.27
CA SER A 134 35.16 0.41 -0.84
C SER A 134 35.96 -0.86 -1.14
N GLN A 135 36.75 -0.80 -2.22
CA GLN A 135 37.67 -1.85 -2.61
C GLN A 135 38.72 -2.05 -1.49
N PRO A 136 39.09 -3.30 -1.18
CA PRO A 136 40.14 -3.56 -0.22
C PRO A 136 41.50 -3.18 -0.82
N ARG A 137 42.38 -2.63 0.02
CA ARG A 137 43.81 -2.47 -0.25
C ARG A 137 44.59 -3.55 0.46
#